data_AF-A0A7Z9C128-F1
#
_entry.id   AF-A0A7Z9C128-F1
#
_cell.length_a   1.000
_cell.length_b   1.000
_cell.length_c   1.000
_cell.angle_alpha   90.00
_cell.angle_beta   90.00
_cell.angle_gamma   90.00
#
_symmetry.space_group_name_H-M   'P 1'
#
loop_
_entity.id
_entity.type
_entity.pdbx_description
1 polymer ?
#
loop_
_entity_poly.entity_id
_entity_poly.type
_entity_poly.pdbx_seq_one_letter_code
_entity_poly.pdbx_strand_id
1 'polypeptide(L)'
;MSGITSENYIKFIDWQAEKAEKHFQNTRQITVLIQDNYSVHKSQKIQEKEREWQDKKLEFFFLSAYSPELNEIEPEWHQLKTHELAGRMFEDEYDLSQAVIQAIEDRNERNDCTCDRLRFNSLSNSQELS
;
A
#
# COMPACT_ATOMS: atom_id res chain seq x y z
N MET A 1 -10.24 -11.67 -11.93
CA MET A 1 -9.56 -10.62 -11.15
C MET A 1 -10.03 -10.71 -9.71
N SER A 2 -9.17 -11.10 -8.78
CA SER A 2 -9.51 -11.04 -7.35
C SER A 2 -9.14 -9.66 -6.85
N GLY A 3 -10.12 -8.89 -6.37
CA GLY A 3 -9.84 -7.62 -5.70
C GLY A 3 -9.09 -7.82 -4.38
N ILE A 4 -8.75 -6.70 -3.72
CA ILE A 4 -8.19 -6.73 -2.37
C ILE A 4 -9.24 -7.32 -1.44
N THR A 5 -8.89 -8.40 -0.74
CA THR A 5 -9.73 -8.99 0.31
C THR A 5 -9.35 -8.41 1.67
N SER A 6 -10.22 -8.55 2.68
CA SER A 6 -9.88 -8.14 4.05
C SER A 6 -8.63 -8.86 4.57
N GLU A 7 -8.37 -10.10 4.18
CA GLU A 7 -7.18 -10.86 4.61
C GLU A 7 -5.89 -10.27 4.04
N ASN A 8 -5.85 -9.99 2.74
CA ASN A 8 -4.68 -9.39 2.11
C ASN A 8 -4.48 -7.96 2.60
N TYR A 9 -5.57 -7.23 2.83
CA TYR A 9 -5.51 -5.91 3.43
C TYR A 9 -4.91 -5.96 4.85
N ILE A 10 -5.37 -6.87 5.72
CA ILE A 10 -4.81 -7.05 7.07
C ILE A 10 -3.31 -7.36 6.99
N LYS A 11 -2.86 -8.26 6.11
CA LYS A 11 -1.43 -8.54 5.92
C LYS A 11 -0.63 -7.30 5.54
N PHE A 12 -1.19 -6.46 4.66
CA PHE A 12 -0.54 -5.21 4.27
C PHE A 12 -0.43 -4.24 5.44
N ILE A 13 -1.49 -4.09 6.24
CA ILE A 13 -1.48 -3.19 7.39
C ILE A 13 -0.63 -3.72 8.53
N ASP A 14 -0.59 -5.04 8.78
CA ASP A 14 0.32 -5.64 9.77
C ASP A 14 1.78 -5.30 9.44
N TRP A 15 2.16 -5.38 8.15
CA TRP A 15 3.48 -4.98 7.68
C TRP A 15 3.76 -3.48 7.87
N GLN A 16 2.76 -2.62 7.66
CA GLN A 16 2.88 -1.18 7.96
C GLN A 16 2.98 -0.90 9.46
N ALA A 17 2.24 -1.64 10.29
CA ALA A 17 2.24 -1.46 11.74
C ALA A 17 3.60 -1.84 12.35
N GLU A 18 4.26 -2.90 11.85
CA GLU A 18 5.63 -3.24 12.24
C GLU A 18 6.63 -2.12 11.92
N LYS A 19 6.45 -1.46 10.77
CA LYS A 19 7.27 -0.31 10.38
C LYS A 19 6.99 0.91 11.26
N ALA A 20 5.73 1.19 11.55
CA ALA A 20 5.31 2.28 12.42
C ALA A 20 5.86 2.12 13.83
N GLU A 21 5.83 0.90 14.39
CA GLU A 21 6.37 0.60 15.72
C GLU A 21 7.89 0.87 15.78
N LYS A 22 8.65 0.37 14.80
CA LYS A 22 10.10 0.62 14.68
C LYS A 22 10.38 2.12 14.51
N HIS A 23 9.60 2.80 13.67
CA HIS A 23 9.74 4.24 13.46
C HIS A 23 9.52 4.99 14.77
N PHE A 24 8.44 4.70 15.49
CA PHE A 24 8.14 5.32 16.78
C PHE A 24 9.22 5.06 17.84
N GLN A 25 9.78 3.86 17.92
CA GLN A 25 10.87 3.55 18.84
C GLN A 25 12.09 4.46 18.59
N ASN A 26 12.36 4.79 17.32
CA ASN A 26 13.50 5.61 16.91
C ASN A 26 13.23 7.12 17.00
N THR A 27 12.03 7.58 16.64
CA THR A 27 11.73 9.01 16.44
C THR A 27 10.73 9.58 17.44
N ARG A 28 9.97 8.71 18.14
CA ARG A 28 8.79 9.06 18.96
C ARG A 28 7.67 9.74 18.18
N GLN A 29 7.66 9.61 16.86
CA GLN A 29 6.60 10.08 15.98
C GLN A 29 5.66 8.93 15.63
N ILE A 30 4.36 9.17 15.68
CA ILE A 30 3.36 8.20 15.22
C ILE A 30 3.31 8.18 13.69
N THR A 31 2.85 7.08 13.12
CA THR A 31 2.57 6.99 11.68
C THR A 31 1.06 7.09 11.46
N VAL A 32 0.65 7.96 10.53
CA VAL A 32 -0.76 8.08 10.12
C VAL A 32 -0.86 7.61 8.68
N LEU A 33 -1.74 6.64 8.44
CA LEU A 33 -2.03 6.13 7.12
C LEU A 33 -3.32 6.77 6.59
N ILE A 34 -3.20 7.50 5.48
CA ILE A 34 -4.31 8.20 4.83
C ILE A 34 -4.92 7.29 3.77
N GLN A 35 -6.25 7.10 3.81
CA GLN A 35 -6.97 6.20 2.91
C GLN A 35 -8.33 6.77 2.47
N ASP A 36 -8.84 6.24 1.37
CA ASP A 36 -10.20 6.49 0.91
C ASP A 36 -11.24 5.68 1.72
N ASN A 37 -12.51 5.75 1.32
CA ASN A 37 -13.60 5.07 2.00
C ASN A 37 -13.90 3.65 1.46
N TYR A 38 -12.92 2.96 0.86
CA TYR A 38 -13.14 1.64 0.28
C TYR A 38 -13.76 0.65 1.29
N SER A 39 -14.74 -0.13 0.84
CA SER A 39 -15.62 -0.91 1.73
C SER A 39 -14.86 -1.97 2.54
N VAL A 40 -13.75 -2.48 2.01
CA VAL A 40 -12.91 -3.44 2.72
C VAL A 40 -12.46 -2.88 4.06
N HIS A 41 -12.05 -1.61 4.13
CA HIS A 41 -11.59 -0.92 5.36
C HIS A 41 -12.59 -0.94 6.51
N LYS A 42 -13.89 -1.13 6.21
CA LYS A 42 -14.98 -1.11 7.19
C LYS A 42 -15.43 -2.49 7.63
N SER A 43 -14.76 -3.55 7.17
CA SER A 43 -15.09 -4.92 7.54
C SER A 43 -14.83 -5.20 9.02
N GLN A 44 -15.64 -6.08 9.62
CA GLN A 44 -15.51 -6.45 11.03
C GLN A 44 -14.10 -6.95 11.40
N LYS A 45 -13.49 -7.76 10.52
CA LYS A 45 -12.12 -8.27 10.72
C LYS A 45 -11.07 -7.17 10.90
N ILE A 46 -11.27 -6.02 10.25
CA ILE A 46 -10.36 -4.88 10.35
C ILE A 46 -10.59 -4.13 11.65
N GLN A 47 -11.86 -3.91 12.03
CA GLN A 47 -12.21 -3.29 13.31
C GLN A 47 -11.65 -4.08 14.50
N GLU A 48 -11.64 -5.41 14.41
CA GLU A 48 -11.04 -6.29 15.43
C GLU A 48 -9.52 -6.12 15.55
N LYS A 49 -8.83 -5.74 14.46
CA LYS A 49 -7.38 -5.53 14.41
C LYS A 49 -6.94 -4.10 14.70
N GLU A 50 -7.85 -3.13 14.59
CA GLU A 50 -7.55 -1.70 14.67
C GLU A 50 -6.79 -1.31 15.95
N ARG A 51 -7.22 -1.86 17.10
CA ARG A 51 -6.55 -1.62 18.39
C ARG A 51 -5.10 -2.11 18.40
N GLU A 52 -4.82 -3.26 17.79
CA GLU A 52 -3.45 -3.79 17.72
C GLU A 52 -2.54 -2.84 16.92
N TRP A 53 -3.05 -2.25 15.83
CA TRP A 53 -2.30 -1.32 15.01
C TRP A 53 -2.07 0.03 15.72
N GLN A 54 -3.05 0.51 16.47
CA GLN A 54 -2.92 1.71 17.31
C GLN A 54 -1.88 1.53 18.43
N ASP A 55 -1.83 0.34 19.05
CA ASP A 55 -0.81 0.00 20.04
C ASP A 55 0.60 0.07 19.43
N LYS A 56 0.73 -0.31 18.14
CA LYS A 56 1.94 -0.18 17.31
C LYS A 56 2.19 1.23 16.75
N LYS A 57 1.41 2.23 17.17
CA LYS A 57 1.53 3.64 16.75
C LYS A 57 1.27 3.89 15.27
N LEU A 58 0.41 3.05 14.69
CA LEU A 58 -0.20 3.27 13.39
C LEU A 58 -1.66 3.72 13.57
N GLU A 59 -1.97 4.92 13.10
CA GLU A 59 -3.32 5.50 13.10
C GLU A 59 -3.87 5.61 11.67
N PHE A 60 -5.19 5.66 11.53
CA PHE A 60 -5.86 5.85 10.23
C PHE A 60 -6.49 7.23 10.12
N PHE A 61 -6.38 7.82 8.93
CA PHE A 61 -7.15 9.00 8.55
C PHE A 61 -7.91 8.72 7.26
N PHE A 62 -9.24 8.78 7.33
CA PHE A 62 -10.11 8.56 6.18
C PHE A 62 -10.47 9.88 5.52
N LEU A 63 -10.22 9.99 4.22
CA LEU A 63 -10.59 11.15 3.41
C LEU A 63 -12.13 11.29 3.34
N SER A 64 -12.61 12.49 3.00
CA SER A 64 -14.03 12.68 2.68
C SER A 64 -14.45 11.83 1.48
N ALA A 65 -15.72 11.41 1.47
CA ALA A 65 -16.25 10.62 0.37
C ALA A 65 -16.19 11.42 -0.95
N TYR A 66 -15.81 10.75 -2.03
CA TYR A 66 -15.70 11.31 -3.37
C TYR A 66 -14.73 12.49 -3.50
N SER A 67 -13.64 12.48 -2.71
CA SER A 67 -12.57 13.49 -2.77
C SER A 67 -11.24 12.94 -3.29
N PRO A 68 -11.15 12.47 -4.55
CA PRO A 68 -9.90 11.99 -5.13
C PRO A 68 -8.82 13.08 -5.17
N GLU A 69 -9.20 14.35 -5.24
CA GLU A 69 -8.28 15.50 -5.19
C GLU A 69 -7.50 15.61 -3.87
N LEU A 70 -7.98 14.96 -2.80
CA LEU A 70 -7.29 14.90 -1.51
C LEU A 70 -6.40 13.67 -1.37
N ASN A 71 -6.46 12.73 -2.31
CA ASN A 71 -5.66 11.52 -2.29
C ASN A 71 -4.36 11.72 -3.06
N GLU A 72 -3.25 11.93 -2.35
CA GLU A 72 -1.95 12.24 -2.94
C GLU A 72 -1.41 11.17 -3.90
N ILE A 73 -1.92 9.94 -3.84
CA ILE A 73 -1.54 8.87 -4.78
C ILE A 73 -2.18 9.05 -6.17
N GLU A 74 -3.26 9.81 -6.30
CA GLU A 74 -3.97 9.98 -7.58
C GLU A 74 -3.14 10.72 -8.63
N PRO A 75 -2.47 11.86 -8.31
CA PRO A 75 -1.49 12.47 -9.21
C PRO A 75 -0.36 11.52 -9.61
N GLU A 76 0.15 10.70 -8.69
CA GLU A 76 1.21 9.74 -8.97
C GLU A 76 0.76 8.69 -9.99
N TRP A 77 -0.45 8.14 -9.84
CA TRP A 77 -1.04 7.24 -10.83
C TRP A 77 -1.32 7.93 -12.17
N HIS A 78 -1.76 9.18 -12.15
CA HIS A 78 -1.99 9.94 -13.38
C HIS A 78 -0.70 10.13 -14.17
N GLN A 79 0.38 10.53 -13.50
CA GLN A 79 1.70 10.63 -14.11
C GLN A 79 2.14 9.27 -14.68
N LEU A 80 2.02 8.19 -13.89
CA LEU A 80 2.44 6.84 -14.29
C LEU A 80 1.78 6.40 -15.61
N LYS A 81 0.46 6.61 -15.69
CA LYS A 81 -0.32 6.25 -16.87
C LYS A 81 0.01 7.12 -18.07
N THR A 82 0.27 8.41 -17.85
CA THR A 82 0.43 9.41 -18.92
C THR A 82 1.83 9.43 -19.50
N HIS A 83 2.85 9.24 -18.67
CA HIS A 83 4.24 9.44 -19.07
C HIS A 83 4.99 8.12 -19.27
N GLU A 84 4.68 7.08 -18.48
CA GLU A 84 5.41 5.82 -18.52
C GLU A 84 4.68 4.70 -19.27
N LEU A 85 3.34 4.73 -19.27
CA LEU A 85 2.52 3.67 -19.88
C LEU A 85 1.78 4.10 -21.15
N ALA A 86 1.66 5.40 -21.42
CA ALA A 86 0.87 5.89 -22.55
C ALA A 86 1.41 5.38 -23.90
N GLY A 87 0.51 4.94 -24.77
CA GLY A 87 0.84 4.42 -26.10
C GLY A 87 1.49 3.03 -26.12
N ARG A 88 1.65 2.38 -24.96
CA ARG A 88 2.11 0.98 -24.88
C ARG A 88 0.92 0.03 -24.98
N MET A 89 1.13 -1.07 -25.68
CA MET A 89 0.24 -2.22 -25.69
C MET A 89 0.94 -3.37 -24.97
N PHE A 90 0.20 -4.10 -24.13
CA PHE A 90 0.72 -5.22 -23.35
C PHE A 90 0.07 -6.51 -23.85
N GLU A 91 0.87 -7.57 -23.95
CA GLU A 91 0.39 -8.86 -24.45
C GLU A 91 -0.47 -9.58 -23.41
N ASP A 92 -0.10 -9.46 -22.14
CA ASP A 92 -0.79 -10.08 -21.01
C ASP A 92 -0.65 -9.26 -19.71
N GLU A 93 -1.28 -9.76 -18.64
CA GLU A 93 -1.23 -9.15 -17.31
C GLU A 93 0.18 -9.12 -16.72
N TYR A 94 1.02 -10.11 -17.05
CA TYR A 94 2.39 -10.17 -16.55
C TYR A 94 3.22 -9.05 -17.16
N ASP A 95 3.15 -8.86 -18.48
CA ASP A 95 3.83 -7.78 -19.19
C ASP A 95 3.41 -6.39 -18.66
N LEU A 96 2.10 -6.18 -18.46
CA LEU A 96 1.60 -4.97 -17.81
C LEU A 96 2.17 -4.79 -16.40
N SER A 97 2.19 -5.85 -15.57
CA SER A 97 2.69 -5.76 -14.20
C SER A 97 4.17 -5.39 -14.15
N GLN A 98 4.98 -5.94 -15.07
CA GLN A 98 6.41 -5.67 -15.15
C GLN A 98 6.65 -4.24 -15.65
N ALA A 99 5.85 -3.77 -16.60
CA ALA A 99 5.89 -2.38 -17.05
C ALA A 99 5.56 -1.39 -15.92
N VAL A 100 4.55 -1.68 -15.10
CA VAL A 100 4.18 -0.87 -13.93
C VAL A 100 5.31 -0.85 -12.89
N ILE A 101 5.89 -2.02 -12.58
CA ILE A 101 7.01 -2.15 -11.64
C ILE A 101 8.20 -1.32 -12.11
N GLN A 102 8.62 -1.48 -13.37
CA GLN A 102 9.75 -0.76 -13.94
C GLN A 102 9.50 0.75 -13.90
N ALA A 103 8.30 1.19 -14.29
CA ALA A 103 7.93 2.60 -14.28
C ALA A 103 8.00 3.22 -12.87
N ILE A 104 7.64 2.47 -11.82
CA ILE A 104 7.79 2.91 -10.43
C ILE A 104 9.27 2.96 -10.04
N GLU A 105 10.06 1.96 -10.39
CA GLU A 105 11.52 1.91 -10.11
C GLU A 105 12.25 3.10 -10.79
N ASP A 106 12.00 3.35 -12.08
CA ASP A 106 12.57 4.48 -12.83
C ASP A 106 12.18 5.85 -12.23
N ARG A 107 10.98 5.98 -11.67
CA ARG A 107 10.54 7.21 -10.98
C ARG A 107 11.22 7.40 -9.64
N ASN A 108 11.39 6.32 -8.89
CA ASN A 108 12.08 6.35 -7.61
C ASN A 108 13.54 6.77 -7.79
N GLU A 109 14.23 6.23 -8.80
CA GLU A 109 15.60 6.63 -9.15
C GLU A 109 15.69 8.12 -9.55
N ARG A 110 14.74 8.61 -10.35
CA ARG A 110 14.69 10.02 -10.77
C ARG A 110 14.43 10.99 -9.62
N ASN A 111 13.66 10.57 -8.62
CA ASN A 111 13.23 11.43 -7.51
C ASN A 111 14.06 11.24 -6.22
N ASP A 112 15.10 10.40 -6.25
CA ASP A 112 15.87 10.01 -5.06
C ASP A 112 14.98 9.49 -3.91
N CYS A 113 13.97 8.71 -4.28
CA CYS A 113 12.99 8.11 -3.37
C CYS A 113 13.22 6.61 -3.25
N THR A 114 12.92 6.05 -2.08
CA THR A 114 12.90 4.60 -1.86
C THR A 114 11.47 4.09 -1.79
N CYS A 115 11.16 3.01 -2.50
CA CYS A 115 9.88 2.32 -2.40
C CYS A 115 10.08 0.89 -1.93
N ASP A 116 9.30 0.49 -0.93
CA ASP A 116 9.25 -0.89 -0.47
C ASP A 116 8.04 -1.61 -1.08
N ARG A 117 8.27 -2.82 -1.59
CA ARG A 117 7.23 -3.64 -2.20
C ARG A 117 6.90 -4.86 -1.32
N LEU A 118 5.64 -4.98 -0.92
CA LEU A 118 5.13 -6.18 -0.26
C LEU A 118 4.67 -7.20 -1.31
N ARG A 119 5.17 -8.44 -1.22
CA ARG A 119 4.68 -9.57 -2.03
C ARG A 119 3.82 -10.48 -1.16
N PHE A 120 2.51 -10.56 -1.46
CA PHE A 120 1.57 -11.36 -0.66
C PHE A 120 1.90 -12.87 -0.65
N ASN A 121 2.44 -13.40 -1.75
CA ASN A 121 2.80 -14.83 -1.90
C ASN A 121 4.11 -15.22 -1.20
N SER A 122 4.93 -14.27 -0.74
CA SER A 122 6.15 -14.60 0.02
C SER A 122 5.89 -14.69 1.53
N LEU A 123 4.78 -14.13 2.02
CA LEU A 123 4.39 -14.21 3.43
C LEU A 123 3.79 -15.57 3.83
N SER A 124 3.38 -16.40 2.86
CA SER A 124 2.91 -17.76 3.11
C SER A 124 4.03 -18.77 3.35
N ASN A 125 5.29 -18.46 2.99
CA ASN A 125 6.43 -19.37 3.16
C ASN A 125 7.20 -19.16 4.48
N SER A 126 6.86 -18.14 5.27
CA SER A 126 7.56 -17.86 6.54
C SER A 126 6.91 -18.51 7.77
N GLN A 127 5.84 -19.30 7.60
CA GLN A 127 5.18 -20.05 8.69
C GLN A 127 5.53 -21.55 8.73
N GLU A 128 6.39 -22.07 7.85
CA GLU A 128 6.81 -23.49 7.86
C GLU A 128 8.24 -23.75 8.38
N LEU A 129 8.91 -22.74 8.95
CA LEU A 129 10.22 -22.93 9.60
C LEU A 129 10.22 -22.33 11.00
N SER A 130 9.58 -23.04 11.94
CA SER A 130 9.84 -22.99 13.38
C SER A 130 9.48 -24.33 14.01
#